data_AF-A0A644XD77-F1
#
_entry.id   AF-A0A644XD77-F1
#
_cell.length_a   1.000
_cell.length_b   1.000
_cell.length_c   1.000
_cell.angle_alpha   90.00
_cell.angle_beta   90.00
_cell.angle_gamma   90.00
#
_symmetry.space_group_name_H-M   'P 1'
#
loop_
_entity.id
_entity.type
_entity.pdbx_description
1 polymer ?
#
loop_
_entity_poly.entity_id
_entity_poly.type
_entity_poly.pdbx_seq_one_letter_code
_entity_poly.pdbx_strand_id
1 'polypeptide(L)'
;MDSDDVALISSRYWYVGHDGYVMSVNKNDRTILLHRFLLNPTGEQHVDHIDRNPSNNTRNNLRLCSRSENAMNKYPQSNNKSGIIGVWFSSTSNKWAASIKLNQKTIHLGEYESKTDAIIARLHGEREYFKEFAPQKHLYKQYGIEVEQLIS
;
A
#
# COMPACT_ATOMS: atom_id res chain seq x y z
N MET A 1 4.42 17.51 4.99
CA MET A 1 4.58 17.28 6.44
C MET A 1 3.70 18.30 7.14
N ASP A 2 3.08 17.93 8.25
CA ASP A 2 2.12 18.80 8.93
C ASP A 2 2.85 19.81 9.84
N SER A 3 2.26 21.00 10.01
CA SER A 3 2.85 22.09 10.79
C SER A 3 3.13 21.70 12.24
N ASP A 4 2.27 20.85 12.80
CA ASP A 4 2.28 20.49 14.22
C ASP A 4 3.45 19.55 14.55
N ASP A 5 4.00 18.87 13.55
CA ASP A 5 5.15 17.97 13.70
C ASP A 5 6.49 18.74 13.66
N VAL A 6 6.51 20.00 13.22
CA VAL A 6 7.75 20.78 13.02
C VAL A 6 8.55 20.89 14.32
N ALA A 7 7.88 21.17 15.45
CA ALA A 7 8.54 21.28 16.74
C ALA A 7 9.15 19.95 17.21
N LEU A 8 8.54 18.82 16.85
CA LEU A 8 9.01 17.48 17.20
C LEU A 8 10.29 17.14 16.41
N ILE A 9 10.31 17.48 15.12
CA ILE A 9 11.39 17.08 14.21
C ILE A 9 12.57 18.05 14.18
N SER A 10 12.39 19.31 14.60
CA SER A 10 13.42 20.37 14.55
C SER A 10 14.63 20.09 15.45
N SER A 11 14.49 19.19 16.43
CA SER A 11 15.57 18.75 17.31
C SER A 11 16.64 17.89 16.61
N ARG A 12 16.44 17.52 15.34
CA ARG A 12 17.29 16.59 14.59
C ARG A 12 17.55 17.08 13.18
N TYR A 13 18.70 16.67 12.64
CA TYR A 13 18.96 16.74 11.21
C TYR A 13 18.33 15.54 10.50
N TRP A 14 17.60 15.80 9.42
CA TRP A 14 16.94 14.79 8.60
C TRP A 14 17.47 14.87 7.16
N TYR A 15 17.61 13.72 6.52
CA TYR A 15 18.03 13.61 5.12
C TYR A 15 17.28 12.47 4.43
N VAL A 16 17.28 12.46 3.10
CA VAL A 16 16.67 11.39 2.30
C VAL A 16 17.71 10.31 2.04
N GLY A 17 17.41 9.09 2.47
CA GLY A 17 18.23 7.91 2.19
C GLY A 17 18.16 7.47 0.72
N HIS A 18 19.02 6.51 0.34
CA HIS A 18 19.06 6.00 -1.03
C HIS A 18 17.78 5.25 -1.46
N ASP A 19 16.99 4.79 -0.49
CA ASP A 19 15.70 4.11 -0.66
C ASP A 19 14.50 5.08 -0.62
N GLY A 20 14.78 6.39 -0.50
CA GLY A 20 13.79 7.46 -0.50
C GLY A 20 13.20 7.78 0.87
N TYR A 21 13.52 7.02 1.92
CA TYR A 21 13.02 7.32 3.26
C TYR A 21 13.70 8.55 3.85
N VAL A 22 12.90 9.40 4.50
CA VAL A 22 13.43 10.48 5.34
C VAL A 22 13.92 9.89 6.65
N MET A 23 15.19 10.08 6.96
CA MET A 23 15.88 9.44 8.07
C MET A 23 16.82 10.39 8.81
N SER A 24 17.16 10.02 10.03
CA SER A 24 18.15 10.66 10.88
C SER A 24 19.01 9.58 11.53
N VAL A 25 20.14 9.94 12.13
CA VAL A 25 21.03 9.03 12.84
C VAL A 25 21.14 9.50 14.28
N ASN A 26 21.02 8.58 15.23
CA ASN A 26 21.22 8.91 16.65
C ASN A 26 22.71 8.83 17.04
N LYS A 27 23.02 9.17 18.29
CA LYS A 27 24.41 9.18 18.80
C LYS A 27 25.11 7.80 18.79
N ASN A 28 24.36 6.72 18.61
CA ASN A 28 24.86 5.34 18.58
C ASN A 28 24.85 4.77 17.15
N ASP A 29 24.86 5.63 16.13
CA ASP A 29 24.83 5.29 14.70
C ASP A 29 23.62 4.44 14.27
N ARG A 30 22.53 4.48 15.03
CA ARG A 30 21.29 3.81 14.64
C ARG A 30 20.41 4.75 13.83
N THR A 31 19.95 4.25 12.70
CA THR A 31 18.94 4.89 11.85
C THR A 31 17.62 5.09 12.59
N ILE A 32 17.08 6.30 12.47
CA ILE A 32 15.72 6.68 12.85
C ILE A 32 14.99 7.05 11.57
N LEU A 33 13.88 6.37 11.29
CA LEU A 33 13.01 6.70 10.16
C LEU A 33 11.95 7.70 10.59
N LEU A 34 11.75 8.76 9.81
CA LEU A 34 10.84 9.86 10.18
C LEU A 34 9.40 9.37 10.39
N HIS A 35 8.87 8.58 9.45
CA HIS A 35 7.52 8.04 9.57
C HIS A 35 7.30 7.22 10.86
N ARG A 36 8.31 6.45 11.31
CA ARG A 36 8.25 5.73 12.59
C ARG A 36 8.36 6.66 13.78
N PHE A 37 9.21 7.68 13.70
CA PHE A 37 9.36 8.67 14.75
C PHE A 37 8.05 9.45 14.98
N LEU A 38 7.35 9.82 13.90
CA LEU A 38 6.09 10.54 13.97
C LEU A 38 4.99 9.68 14.62
N LEU A 39 4.75 8.45 14.14
CA LEU A 39 3.64 7.61 14.62
C LEU A 39 3.96 6.77 15.87
N ASN A 40 5.23 6.68 16.27
CA ASN A 40 5.70 5.96 17.44
C ASN A 40 5.05 4.54 17.60
N PRO A 41 5.19 3.66 16.59
CA PRO A 41 4.59 2.33 16.61
C PRO A 41 5.13 1.49 17.77
N THR A 42 4.26 0.69 18.39
CA THR A 42 4.59 -0.18 19.53
C THR A 42 4.67 -1.65 19.11
N GLY A 43 5.49 -2.43 19.81
CA GLY A 43 5.65 -3.87 19.55
C GLY A 43 6.02 -4.17 18.08
N GLU A 44 5.23 -5.03 17.44
CA GLU A 44 5.43 -5.45 16.04
C GLU A 44 4.71 -4.55 15.01
N GLN A 45 4.20 -3.39 15.42
CA GLN A 45 3.53 -2.48 14.49
C GLN A 45 4.51 -1.93 13.44
N HIS A 46 4.05 -1.94 12.21
CA HIS A 46 4.65 -1.26 11.08
C HIS A 46 3.93 0.06 10.82
N VAL A 47 4.60 0.95 10.09
CA VAL A 47 4.02 2.20 9.60
C VAL A 47 4.10 2.15 8.09
N ASP A 48 2.94 2.21 7.45
CA ASP A 48 2.76 2.15 6.00
C ASP A 48 2.49 3.55 5.44
N HIS A 49 3.03 3.83 4.25
CA HIS A 49 2.74 5.03 3.47
C HIS A 49 1.62 4.72 2.50
N ILE A 50 0.43 5.29 2.71
CA ILE A 50 -0.78 5.01 1.91
C ILE A 50 -0.51 5.22 0.41
N ASP A 51 0.21 6.28 0.04
CA ASP A 51 0.59 6.59 -1.34
C ASP A 51 1.83 5.82 -1.85
N ARG A 52 2.50 5.04 -1.00
CA ARG A 52 3.78 4.35 -1.26
C ARG A 52 4.94 5.30 -1.60
N ASN A 53 4.85 6.57 -1.20
CA ASN A 53 5.92 7.54 -1.33
C ASN A 53 6.64 7.72 0.01
N PRO A 54 7.87 7.20 0.16
CA PRO A 54 8.60 7.22 1.45
C PRO A 54 8.98 8.64 1.91
N SER A 55 8.92 9.63 1.01
CA SER A 55 9.16 11.04 1.33
C SER A 55 7.90 11.79 1.82
N ASN A 56 6.69 11.28 1.54
CA ASN A 56 5.44 11.89 1.99
C ASN A 56 5.10 11.47 3.43
N ASN A 57 5.63 12.22 4.39
CA ASN A 57 5.46 11.95 5.83
C ASN A 57 4.34 12.82 6.45
N THR A 58 3.25 13.08 5.72
CA THR A 58 2.05 13.71 6.30
C THR A 58 1.26 12.68 7.11
N ARG A 59 0.65 13.09 8.22
CA ARG A 59 -0.11 12.21 9.13
C ARG A 59 -1.22 11.46 8.41
N ASN A 60 -1.96 12.12 7.53
CA ASN A 60 -3.01 11.50 6.73
C ASN A 60 -2.51 10.52 5.67
N ASN A 61 -1.20 10.51 5.37
CA ASN A 61 -0.58 9.54 4.48
C ASN A 61 0.07 8.36 5.22
N LEU A 62 0.22 8.45 6.54
CA LEU A 62 0.82 7.40 7.35
C LEU A 62 -0.26 6.62 8.11
N ARG A 63 -0.10 5.30 8.21
CA ARG A 63 -1.01 4.46 9.01
C ARG A 63 -0.25 3.35 9.72
N LEU A 64 -0.76 2.95 10.89
CA LEU A 64 -0.28 1.75 11.58
C LEU A 64 -0.83 0.50 10.89
N CYS A 65 0.01 -0.51 10.76
CA CYS A 65 -0.38 -1.76 10.12
C CYS A 65 0.43 -2.94 10.64
N SER A 66 -0.06 -4.14 10.36
CA SER A 66 0.69 -5.38 10.46
C SER A 66 1.72 -5.50 9.33
N ARG A 67 2.67 -6.41 9.50
CA ARG A 67 3.64 -6.75 8.44
C ARG A 67 2.95 -7.25 7.17
N SER A 68 1.89 -8.05 7.31
CA SER A 68 1.10 -8.56 6.18
C SER A 68 0.41 -7.43 5.42
N GLU A 69 -0.17 -6.47 6.14
CA GLU A 69 -0.84 -5.32 5.52
C GLU A 69 0.14 -4.41 4.78
N ASN A 70 1.28 -4.10 5.38
CA ASN A 70 2.35 -3.37 4.69
C ASN A 70 2.78 -4.06 3.40
N ALA A 71 2.87 -5.40 3.41
CA ALA A 71 3.25 -6.19 2.23
C ALA A 71 2.19 -6.23 1.13
N MET A 72 0.92 -5.91 1.44
CA MET A 72 -0.13 -5.74 0.43
C MET A 72 0.07 -4.45 -0.37
N ASN A 73 0.61 -3.41 0.26
CA ASN A 73 0.82 -2.08 -0.33
C ASN A 73 2.07 -2.01 -1.20
N LYS A 74 2.00 -2.54 -2.43
CA LYS A 74 3.13 -2.59 -3.37
C LYS A 74 2.79 -1.97 -4.71
N TYR A 75 3.80 -1.67 -5.52
CA TYR A 75 3.62 -1.31 -6.93
C TYR A 75 3.41 -2.56 -7.80
N PRO A 76 2.72 -2.45 -8.95
CA PRO A 76 2.78 -3.46 -9.99
C PRO A 76 4.24 -3.73 -10.38
N GLN A 77 4.57 -5.01 -10.60
CA GLN A 77 5.90 -5.39 -11.07
C GLN A 77 6.13 -4.88 -12.50
N SER A 78 7.39 -4.61 -12.87
CA SER A 78 7.74 -4.09 -14.21
C SER A 78 7.34 -5.01 -15.37
N ASN A 79 7.25 -6.30 -15.12
CA ASN A 79 6.79 -7.30 -16.09
C ASN A 79 5.27 -7.49 -16.10
N ASN A 80 4.53 -6.82 -15.21
CA ASN A 80 3.07 -6.88 -15.19
C ASN A 80 2.49 -6.05 -16.36
N LYS A 81 2.02 -6.75 -17.40
CA LYS A 81 1.44 -6.14 -18.59
C LYS A 81 0.02 -5.61 -18.40
N SER A 82 -0.66 -6.00 -17.31
CA SER A 82 -2.00 -5.47 -17.03
C SER A 82 -1.93 -4.06 -16.44
N GLY A 83 -0.83 -3.73 -15.75
CA GLY A 83 -0.71 -2.50 -14.95
C GLY A 83 -1.41 -2.60 -13.59
N ILE A 84 -2.07 -3.74 -13.30
CA ILE A 84 -2.88 -3.97 -12.10
C ILE A 84 -2.32 -5.18 -11.35
N ILE A 85 -2.07 -5.02 -10.06
CA ILE A 85 -1.51 -6.08 -9.21
C ILE A 85 -2.46 -7.27 -9.20
N GLY A 86 -1.92 -8.48 -9.42
CA GLY A 86 -2.69 -9.71 -9.39
C GLY A 86 -3.69 -9.88 -10.54
N VAL A 87 -3.53 -9.12 -11.63
CA VAL A 87 -4.21 -9.35 -12.91
C VAL A 87 -3.18 -9.66 -13.98
N TRP A 88 -3.36 -10.76 -14.70
CA TRP A 88 -2.46 -11.19 -15.77
C TRP A 88 -3.22 -11.90 -16.90
N PHE A 89 -2.62 -11.95 -18.09
CA PHE A 89 -3.12 -12.78 -19.18
C PHE A 89 -2.52 -14.18 -19.08
N SER A 90 -3.38 -15.20 -19.02
CA SER A 90 -3.00 -16.61 -19.01
C SER A 90 -3.00 -17.12 -20.44
N SER A 91 -1.81 -17.44 -20.98
CA SER A 91 -1.69 -18.02 -22.32
C SER A 91 -2.25 -19.45 -22.40
N THR A 92 -2.35 -20.15 -21.27
CA THR A 92 -2.86 -21.52 -21.20
C THR A 92 -4.38 -21.57 -21.36
N SER A 93 -5.10 -20.68 -20.67
CA SER A 93 -6.56 -20.58 -20.78
C SER A 93 -7.02 -19.56 -21.82
N ASN A 94 -6.09 -18.79 -22.40
CA ASN A 94 -6.34 -17.67 -23.31
C ASN A 94 -7.28 -16.61 -22.71
N LYS A 95 -7.18 -16.39 -21.40
CA LYS A 95 -8.07 -15.52 -20.60
C LYS A 95 -7.28 -14.61 -19.67
N TRP A 96 -7.92 -13.52 -19.25
CA TRP A 96 -7.44 -12.66 -18.18
C TRP A 96 -7.81 -13.24 -16.83
N ALA A 97 -6.82 -13.50 -15.98
CA ALA A 97 -7.01 -14.05 -14.65
C ALA A 97 -6.81 -12.99 -13.56
N ALA A 98 -7.52 -13.14 -12.45
CA ALA A 98 -7.38 -12.30 -11.28
C ALA A 98 -7.22 -13.14 -10.00
N SER A 99 -6.34 -12.70 -9.09
CA SER A 99 -6.20 -13.28 -7.76
C SER A 99 -5.75 -12.23 -6.74
N ILE A 100 -5.91 -12.53 -5.46
CA ILE A 100 -5.30 -11.81 -4.34
C ILE A 100 -4.54 -12.78 -3.44
N LYS A 101 -3.61 -12.27 -2.63
CA LYS A 101 -2.90 -13.06 -1.63
C LYS A 101 -3.21 -12.51 -0.25
N LEU A 102 -3.82 -13.32 0.60
CA LEU A 102 -4.18 -12.98 1.98
C LEU A 102 -3.64 -14.06 2.91
N ASN A 103 -2.94 -13.69 3.99
CA ASN A 103 -2.40 -14.63 4.96
C ASN A 103 -1.62 -15.79 4.32
N GLN A 104 -0.76 -15.45 3.35
CA GLN A 104 0.06 -16.37 2.56
C GLN A 104 -0.70 -17.29 1.60
N LYS A 105 -2.04 -17.28 1.60
CA LYS A 105 -2.89 -18.04 0.70
C LYS A 105 -3.31 -17.20 -0.50
N THR A 106 -3.31 -17.83 -1.68
CA THR A 106 -3.85 -17.22 -2.90
C THR A 106 -5.35 -17.49 -2.97
N ILE A 107 -6.13 -16.44 -3.19
CA ILE A 107 -7.56 -16.53 -3.48
C ILE A 107 -7.72 -16.24 -4.97
N HIS A 108 -8.18 -17.23 -5.72
CA HIS A 108 -8.51 -17.09 -7.14
C HIS A 108 -9.84 -16.36 -7.25
N LEU A 109 -9.85 -15.22 -7.96
CA LEU A 109 -11.04 -14.39 -8.13
C LEU A 109 -11.79 -14.74 -9.42
N GLY A 110 -11.09 -15.35 -10.39
CA GLY A 110 -11.69 -15.88 -11.62
C GLY A 110 -10.78 -15.73 -12.84
N GLU A 111 -11.31 -16.20 -13.97
CA GLU A 111 -10.78 -15.97 -15.32
C GLU A 111 -11.86 -15.37 -16.20
N TYR A 112 -11.48 -14.45 -17.08
CA TYR A 112 -12.37 -13.57 -17.83
C TYR A 112 -11.86 -13.39 -19.25
N GLU A 113 -12.78 -13.21 -20.21
CA GLU A 113 -12.40 -12.89 -21.60
C GLU A 113 -11.82 -11.47 -21.71
N SER A 114 -12.31 -10.54 -20.88
CA SER A 114 -11.92 -9.14 -20.87
C SER A 114 -10.93 -8.82 -19.76
N LYS A 115 -9.90 -8.03 -20.10
CA LYS A 115 -8.98 -7.44 -19.12
C LYS A 115 -9.73 -6.63 -18.06
N THR A 116 -10.73 -5.87 -18.49
CA THR A 116 -11.50 -4.98 -17.61
C THR A 116 -12.25 -5.77 -16.55
N ASP A 117 -12.85 -6.90 -16.91
CA ASP A 117 -13.61 -7.74 -15.97
C ASP A 117 -12.69 -8.36 -14.92
N ALA A 118 -11.49 -8.80 -15.32
CA ALA A 118 -10.47 -9.28 -14.38
C ALA A 118 -10.00 -8.17 -13.41
N ILE A 119 -9.90 -6.92 -13.89
CA ILE A 119 -9.58 -5.76 -13.04
C ILE A 119 -10.71 -5.49 -12.05
N ILE A 120 -11.97 -5.47 -12.50
CA ILE A 120 -13.14 -5.28 -11.65
C ILE A 120 -13.18 -6.36 -10.55
N ALA A 121 -12.99 -7.63 -10.93
CA ALA A 121 -12.92 -8.73 -9.98
C ALA A 121 -11.79 -8.55 -8.96
N ARG A 122 -10.59 -8.15 -9.41
CA ARG A 122 -9.46 -7.81 -8.54
C ARG A 122 -9.81 -6.71 -7.55
N LEU A 123 -10.41 -5.61 -8.00
CA LEU A 123 -10.74 -4.47 -7.15
C LEU A 123 -11.85 -4.79 -6.13
N HIS A 124 -12.86 -5.58 -6.52
CA HIS A 124 -13.85 -6.12 -5.58
C HIS A 124 -13.19 -7.02 -4.52
N GLY A 125 -12.27 -7.90 -4.94
CA GLY A 125 -11.50 -8.72 -4.00
C GLY A 125 -10.66 -7.86 -3.03
N GLU A 126 -10.00 -6.81 -3.50
CA GLU A 126 -9.29 -5.90 -2.60
C GLU A 126 -10.23 -5.21 -1.61
N ARG A 127 -11.40 -4.77 -2.07
CA ARG A 127 -12.40 -4.10 -1.21
C ARG A 127 -12.84 -5.03 -0.09
N GLU A 128 -13.18 -6.27 -0.44
CA GLU A 128 -13.68 -7.27 0.48
C GLU A 128 -12.62 -7.72 1.49
N TYR A 129 -11.44 -8.10 0.99
CA TYR A 129 -10.44 -8.79 1.79
C TYR A 129 -9.40 -7.86 2.41
N PHE A 130 -9.03 -6.77 1.72
CA PHE A 130 -7.98 -5.85 2.18
C PHE A 130 -8.55 -4.57 2.80
N LYS A 131 -9.80 -4.23 2.50
CA LYS A 131 -10.54 -3.09 3.08
C LYS A 131 -9.75 -1.78 2.93
N GLU A 132 -9.40 -1.13 4.03
CA GLU A 132 -8.63 0.12 4.00
C GLU A 132 -7.21 -0.07 3.44
N PHE A 133 -6.62 -1.26 3.53
CA PHE A 133 -5.29 -1.60 3.02
C PHE A 133 -5.26 -1.99 1.54
N ALA A 134 -6.36 -1.81 0.81
CA ALA A 134 -6.43 -2.05 -0.62
C ALA A 134 -5.41 -1.16 -1.40
N PRO A 135 -4.40 -1.75 -2.07
CA PRO A 135 -3.33 -1.00 -2.73
C PRO A 135 -3.79 -0.23 -3.97
N GLN A 136 -4.95 -0.59 -4.53
CA GLN A 136 -5.48 -0.01 -5.76
C GLN A 136 -6.82 0.69 -5.54
N LYS A 137 -7.13 1.09 -4.29
CA LYS A 137 -8.37 1.79 -3.91
C LYS A 137 -8.64 3.07 -4.72
N HIS A 138 -7.59 3.78 -5.14
CA HIS A 138 -7.71 4.97 -5.99
C HIS A 138 -8.38 4.70 -7.35
N LEU A 139 -8.41 3.44 -7.80
CA LEU A 139 -9.05 3.03 -9.07
C LEU A 139 -10.54 2.72 -8.93
N TYR A 140 -11.09 2.65 -7.70
CA TYR A 140 -12.47 2.20 -7.49
C TYR A 140 -13.49 3.03 -8.26
N LYS A 141 -13.36 4.36 -8.24
CA LYS A 141 -14.23 5.26 -9.00
C LYS A 141 -14.14 5.03 -10.51
N GLN A 142 -12.94 4.78 -11.02
CA GLN A 142 -12.71 4.53 -12.45
C GLN A 142 -13.40 3.26 -12.93
N TYR A 143 -13.47 2.23 -12.08
CA TYR A 143 -14.03 0.92 -12.41
C TYR A 143 -15.42 0.68 -11.80
N GLY A 144 -16.08 1.72 -11.28
CA GLY A 144 -17.45 1.59 -10.74
C GLY A 144 -17.56 0.75 -9.48
N ILE A 145 -16.50 0.66 -8.68
CA ILE A 145 -16.50 -0.09 -7.42
C ILE A 145 -17.03 0.81 -6.31
N GLU A 146 -18.23 0.55 -5.83
CA GLU A 146 -18.83 1.30 -4.72
C GLU A 146 -18.09 1.01 -3.40
N VAL A 147 -17.88 2.05 -2.60
CA VAL A 147 -17.37 1.91 -1.22
C VAL A 147 -18.52 2.28 -0.32
N GLU A 148 -19.01 1.32 0.48
CA GLU A 148 -19.97 1.63 1.54
C GLU A 148 -19.34 2.69 2.44
N GLN A 149 -19.93 3.88 2.47
CA GLN A 149 -19.62 4.85 3.51
C GLN A 149 -20.16 4.22 4.80
N LEU A 150 -19.25 3.78 5.67
CA LEU A 150 -19.63 3.53 7.06
C LEU A 150 -20.21 4.86 7.56
N ILE A 151 -21.52 4.87 7.78
CA ILE A 151 -22.23 5.98 8.40
C ILE A 151 -21.51 6.21 9.74
N SER A 152 -20.90 7.39 9.86
CA SER A 152 -20.21 7.87 11.05
C SER A 152 -21.15 7.99 12.24
#